data_AF-A0A2G9EGF2-F1
#
_entry.id   AF-A0A2G9EGF2-F1
#
_cell.length_a   1.000
_cell.length_b   1.000
_cell.length_c   1.000
_cell.angle_alpha   90.00
_cell.angle_beta   90.00
_cell.angle_gamma   90.00
#
_symmetry.space_group_name_H-M   'P 1'
#
loop_
_entity.id
_entity.type
_entity.pdbx_description
1 polymer ?
#
loop_
_entity_poly.entity_id
_entity_poly.type
_entity_poly.pdbx_seq_one_letter_code
_entity_poly.pdbx_strand_id
1 'polypeptide(L)'
;MKKFLKTILFLCALSSIAYAEDDAMAILNKKRAEIEKAEKAKAKLAKEAEEKARKEAEEQAKEAEEKAKLEEKAAKEQARLAEKQAKSQVVEVVEAPAEAVVATESLNPQDEKEAMEILDEMRKKIKKEDAETLKLQQEAKELGISTSEASSLAEIEAMVKAKKAEKAKPKTEVEKLEATRKEALEKLDFYERVVRSVAREEAEVAGYYQIMDEDIKTTEAIEEATPVVEPVQQ
;
A
#
# COMPACT_ATOMS: atom_id res chain seq x y z
N MET A 1 -62.14 25.82 -14.84
CA MET A 1 -61.77 24.59 -14.08
C MET A 1 -60.30 24.19 -14.22
N LYS A 2 -59.67 24.28 -15.41
CA LYS A 2 -58.26 23.88 -15.63
C LYS A 2 -57.23 24.54 -14.70
N LYS A 3 -57.43 25.79 -14.27
CA LYS A 3 -56.53 26.50 -13.33
C LYS A 3 -56.59 25.90 -11.92
N PHE A 4 -57.80 25.62 -11.41
CA PHE A 4 -57.99 25.00 -10.09
C PHE A 4 -57.42 23.58 -10.00
N LEU A 5 -57.58 22.77 -11.06
CA LEU A 5 -57.03 21.42 -11.09
C LEU A 5 -55.48 21.44 -11.03
N LYS A 6 -54.84 22.37 -11.75
CA LYS A 6 -53.38 22.55 -11.72
C LYS A 6 -52.88 22.95 -10.33
N THR A 7 -53.59 23.85 -9.64
CA THR A 7 -53.21 24.28 -8.29
C THR A 7 -53.34 23.14 -7.28
N ILE A 8 -54.37 22.29 -7.39
CA ILE A 8 -54.57 21.13 -6.51
C ILE A 8 -53.49 20.07 -6.76
N LEU A 9 -53.17 19.79 -8.03
CA LEU A 9 -52.09 18.86 -8.39
C LEU A 9 -50.73 19.33 -7.88
N PHE A 10 -50.46 20.64 -7.96
CA PHE A 10 -49.24 21.24 -7.44
C PHE A 10 -49.16 21.12 -5.91
N LEU A 11 -50.27 21.35 -5.19
CA LEU A 11 -50.31 21.17 -3.73
C LEU A 11 -50.09 19.70 -3.33
N CYS A 12 -50.68 18.76 -4.07
CA CYS A 12 -50.51 17.34 -3.85
C CYS A 12 -49.06 16.90 -4.08
N ALA A 13 -48.41 17.40 -5.14
CA ALA A 13 -46.99 17.14 -5.41
C ALA A 13 -46.08 17.69 -4.29
N LEU A 14 -46.33 18.91 -3.78
CA LEU A 14 -45.57 19.46 -2.66
C LEU A 14 -45.78 18.67 -1.36
N SER A 15 -46.99 18.16 -1.13
CA SER A 15 -47.30 17.30 0.03
C SER A 15 -46.53 15.98 -0.03
N SER A 16 -46.40 15.40 -1.22
CA SER A 16 -45.64 14.15 -1.43
C SER A 16 -44.13 14.35 -1.27
N ILE A 17 -43.58 15.51 -1.66
CA ILE A 17 -42.15 15.81 -1.47
C ILE A 17 -41.81 15.97 0.02
N ALA A 18 -42.66 16.65 0.80
CA ALA A 18 -42.45 16.81 2.24
C ALA A 18 -42.38 15.46 3.00
N TYR A 19 -43.14 14.45 2.58
CA TYR A 19 -43.08 13.11 3.18
C TYR A 19 -41.80 12.34 2.82
N ALA A 20 -41.24 12.61 1.64
CA ALA A 20 -39.96 12.01 1.22
C ALA A 20 -38.74 12.69 1.89
N GLU A 21 -38.86 13.97 2.25
CA GLU A 21 -37.79 14.71 2.94
C GLU A 21 -37.54 14.20 4.37
N ASP A 22 -38.59 13.81 5.11
CA ASP A 22 -38.45 13.27 6.46
C ASP A 22 -37.72 11.91 6.49
N ASP A 23 -38.05 11.00 5.58
CA ASP A 23 -37.36 9.71 5.45
C ASP A 23 -35.89 9.91 5.01
N ALA A 24 -35.63 10.86 4.10
CA ALA A 24 -34.27 11.19 3.68
C ALA A 24 -33.43 11.76 4.84
N MET A 25 -34.02 12.62 5.67
CA MET A 25 -33.38 13.20 6.86
C MET A 25 -33.03 12.14 7.91
N ALA A 26 -33.92 11.17 8.15
CA ALA A 26 -33.67 10.06 9.08
C ALA A 26 -32.49 9.18 8.61
N ILE A 27 -32.44 8.86 7.32
CA ILE A 27 -31.34 8.10 6.71
C ILE A 27 -30.03 8.89 6.82
N LEU A 28 -30.04 10.19 6.54
CA LEU A 28 -28.86 11.05 6.61
C LEU A 28 -28.29 11.13 8.03
N ASN A 29 -29.15 11.28 9.04
CA ASN A 29 -28.75 11.32 10.44
C ASN A 29 -28.18 9.98 10.90
N LYS A 30 -28.77 8.85 10.46
CA LYS A 30 -28.21 7.51 10.72
C LYS A 30 -26.82 7.34 10.11
N LYS A 31 -26.61 7.82 8.88
CA LYS A 31 -25.29 7.81 8.23
C LYS A 31 -24.27 8.68 8.94
N ARG A 32 -24.65 9.87 9.41
CA ARG A 32 -23.77 10.73 10.22
C ARG A 32 -23.35 10.04 11.52
N ALA A 33 -24.29 9.38 12.22
CA ALA A 33 -23.98 8.63 13.43
C ALA A 33 -23.08 7.41 13.18
N GLU A 34 -23.27 6.69 12.07
CA GLU A 34 -22.38 5.60 11.65
C GLU A 34 -20.97 6.11 11.34
N ILE A 35 -20.86 7.25 10.65
CA ILE A 35 -19.57 7.90 10.33
C ILE A 35 -18.86 8.36 11.61
N GLU A 36 -19.55 9.05 12.52
CA GLU A 36 -18.95 9.51 13.78
C GLU A 36 -18.44 8.34 14.65
N LYS A 37 -19.20 7.23 14.70
CA LYS A 37 -18.75 6.00 15.38
C LYS A 37 -17.53 5.38 14.70
N ALA A 38 -17.51 5.32 13.37
CA ALA A 38 -16.37 4.81 12.62
C ALA A 38 -15.12 5.69 12.78
N GLU A 39 -15.27 7.01 12.81
CA GLU A 39 -14.16 7.95 13.06
C GLU A 39 -13.62 7.83 14.48
N LYS A 40 -14.49 7.72 15.48
CA LYS A 40 -14.07 7.45 16.87
C LYS A 40 -13.31 6.13 17.00
N ALA A 41 -13.73 5.08 16.29
CA ALA A 41 -13.00 3.81 16.27
C ALA A 41 -11.64 3.92 15.57
N LYS A 42 -11.58 4.60 14.42
CA LYS A 42 -10.32 4.85 13.70
C LYS A 42 -9.36 5.71 14.52
N ALA A 43 -9.84 6.73 15.22
CA ALA A 43 -9.03 7.57 16.09
C ALA A 43 -8.43 6.78 17.26
N LYS A 44 -9.18 5.83 17.85
CA LYS A 44 -8.64 4.93 18.88
C LYS A 44 -7.56 4.01 18.34
N LEU A 45 -7.78 3.40 17.17
CA LEU A 45 -6.77 2.55 16.52
C LEU A 45 -5.52 3.33 16.11
N ALA A 46 -5.67 4.56 15.64
CA ALA A 46 -4.54 5.44 15.31
C ALA A 46 -3.70 5.77 16.55
N LYS A 47 -4.35 6.10 17.68
CA LYS A 47 -3.65 6.34 18.95
C LYS A 47 -2.93 5.09 19.47
N GLU A 48 -3.53 3.91 19.35
CA GLU A 48 -2.89 2.66 19.74
C GLU A 48 -1.69 2.33 18.85
N ALA A 49 -1.79 2.58 17.54
CA ALA A 49 -0.69 2.40 16.60
C ALA A 49 0.45 3.41 16.87
N GLU A 50 0.13 4.66 17.18
CA GLU A 50 1.11 5.68 17.56
C GLU A 50 1.83 5.32 18.86
N GLU A 51 1.11 4.83 19.87
CA GLU A 51 1.72 4.40 21.13
C GLU A 51 2.63 3.17 20.93
N LYS A 52 2.23 2.21 20.10
CA LYS A 52 3.07 1.05 19.75
C LYS A 52 4.34 1.48 19.01
N ALA A 53 4.21 2.34 18.00
CA ALA A 53 5.35 2.88 17.26
C ALA A 53 6.30 3.66 18.18
N ARG A 54 5.76 4.42 19.14
CA ARG A 54 6.58 5.15 20.12
C ARG A 54 7.32 4.21 21.09
N LYS A 55 6.68 3.13 21.55
CA LYS A 55 7.32 2.11 22.40
C LYS A 55 8.42 1.37 21.66
N GLU A 56 8.17 0.95 20.42
CA GLU A 56 9.17 0.31 19.56
C GLU A 56 10.37 1.23 19.30
N ALA A 57 10.13 2.52 19.03
CA ALA A 57 11.19 3.50 18.84
C ALA A 57 12.01 3.75 20.12
N GLU A 58 11.37 3.76 21.30
CA GLU A 58 12.07 3.89 22.59
C GLU A 58 12.92 2.66 22.90
N GLU A 59 12.43 1.45 22.59
CA GLU A 59 13.18 0.20 22.76
C GLU A 59 14.40 0.15 21.84
N GLN A 60 14.22 0.49 20.55
CA GLN A 60 15.33 0.59 19.61
C GLN A 60 16.38 1.63 20.03
N ALA A 61 15.96 2.76 20.59
CA ALA A 61 16.88 3.76 21.11
C ALA A 61 17.69 3.24 22.31
N LYS A 62 17.06 2.47 23.22
CA LYS A 62 17.76 1.83 24.35
C LYS A 62 18.75 0.76 23.90
N GLU A 63 18.37 -0.07 22.93
CA GLU A 63 19.28 -1.06 22.35
C GLU A 63 20.47 -0.40 21.63
N ALA A 64 20.24 0.69 20.91
CA ALA A 64 21.31 1.45 20.26
C ALA A 64 22.27 2.08 21.28
N GLU A 65 21.74 2.63 22.38
CA GLU A 65 22.56 3.18 23.47
C GLU A 65 23.40 2.09 24.17
N GLU A 66 22.83 0.89 24.37
CA GLU A 66 23.55 -0.24 24.94
C GLU A 66 24.68 -0.71 24.02
N LYS A 67 24.41 -0.85 22.71
CA LYS A 67 25.43 -1.21 21.72
C LYS A 67 26.57 -0.19 21.68
N ALA A 68 26.25 1.10 21.69
CA ALA A 68 27.26 2.15 21.74
C ALA A 68 28.13 2.07 23.01
N LYS A 69 27.54 1.76 24.17
CA LYS A 69 28.30 1.55 25.42
C LYS A 69 29.20 0.32 25.37
N LEU A 70 28.76 -0.75 24.71
CA LEU A 70 29.57 -1.96 24.52
C LEU A 70 30.74 -1.71 23.57
N GLU A 71 30.51 -1.01 22.46
CA GLU A 71 31.58 -0.60 21.53
C GLU A 71 32.60 0.33 22.19
N GLU A 72 32.15 1.29 22.99
CA GLU A 72 33.05 2.17 23.75
C GLU A 72 33.92 1.39 24.76
N LYS A 73 33.32 0.42 25.47
CA LYS A 73 34.07 -0.46 26.39
C LYS A 73 35.08 -1.33 25.65
N ALA A 74 34.69 -1.92 24.52
CA ALA A 74 35.58 -2.73 23.69
C ALA A 74 36.75 -1.91 23.14
N ALA A 75 36.49 -0.69 22.66
CA ALA A 75 37.54 0.22 22.18
C ALA A 75 38.51 0.63 23.30
N LYS A 76 38.00 0.91 24.51
CA LYS A 76 38.85 1.20 25.68
C LYS A 76 39.70 0.00 26.10
N GLU A 77 39.16 -1.22 26.03
CA GLU A 77 39.90 -2.44 26.36
C GLU A 77 41.01 -2.73 25.33
N GLN A 78 40.70 -2.60 24.03
CA GLN A 78 41.70 -2.72 22.96
C GLN A 78 42.82 -1.69 23.10
N ALA A 79 42.48 -0.43 23.41
CA ALA A 79 43.49 0.61 23.66
C ALA A 79 44.39 0.28 24.86
N ARG A 80 43.83 -0.30 25.93
CA ARG A 80 44.57 -0.71 27.13
C ARG A 80 45.48 -1.92 26.88
N LEU A 81 45.08 -2.83 26.00
CA LEU A 81 45.88 -3.96 25.54
C LEU A 81 47.05 -3.49 24.65
N ALA A 82 46.80 -2.55 23.73
CA ALA A 82 47.84 -1.93 22.91
C ALA A 82 48.88 -1.16 23.77
N GLU A 83 48.43 -0.43 24.80
CA GLU A 83 49.33 0.26 25.73
C GLU A 83 50.18 -0.73 26.55
N LYS A 84 49.61 -1.86 26.98
CA LYS A 84 50.36 -2.93 27.65
C LYS A 84 51.40 -3.56 26.72
N GLN A 85 51.03 -3.85 25.48
CA GLN A 85 51.97 -4.38 24.48
C GLN A 85 53.11 -3.39 24.18
N ALA A 86 52.82 -2.09 24.14
CA ALA A 86 53.83 -1.05 23.97
C ALA A 86 54.76 -0.93 25.20
N LYS A 87 54.25 -1.14 26.43
CA LYS A 87 55.07 -1.13 27.66
C LYS A 87 55.92 -2.39 27.82
N SER A 88 55.48 -3.56 27.32
CA SER A 88 56.31 -4.77 27.28
C SER A 88 57.42 -4.70 26.23
N GLN A 89 57.22 -3.97 25.12
CA GLN A 89 58.27 -3.73 24.12
C GLN A 89 59.36 -2.75 24.56
N VAL A 90 59.22 -2.04 25.68
CA VAL A 90 60.28 -1.16 26.25
C VAL A 90 61.16 -1.89 27.27
N VAL A 91 60.78 -3.09 27.73
CA VAL A 91 61.60 -3.89 28.67
C VAL A 91 62.46 -4.94 27.95
N GLU A 92 62.20 -5.23 26.67
CA GLU A 92 62.84 -6.33 25.93
C GLU A 92 63.62 -5.84 24.69
N VAL A 93 64.46 -4.81 24.87
CA VAL A 93 65.47 -4.40 23.86
C VAL A 93 66.90 -4.75 24.31
N VAL A 94 67.06 -5.47 25.42
CA VAL A 94 68.36 -6.05 25.82
C VAL A 94 68.19 -7.55 25.96
N GLU A 95 68.88 -8.27 25.08
CA GLU A 95 69.11 -9.72 25.04
C GLU A 95 67.98 -10.64 24.51
N ALA A 96 67.97 -10.80 23.19
CA ALA A 96 67.94 -12.14 22.60
C ALA A 96 69.29 -12.84 22.94
N PRO A 97 69.40 -14.19 23.05
CA PRO A 97 68.82 -15.14 22.08
C PRO A 97 68.36 -16.51 22.63
N ALA A 98 67.67 -17.25 21.74
CA ALA A 98 67.74 -18.71 21.52
C ALA A 98 66.39 -19.47 21.57
N GLU A 99 66.13 -20.14 20.44
CA GLU A 99 65.46 -21.44 20.29
C GLU A 99 64.24 -21.78 21.16
N ALA A 100 63.05 -21.80 20.53
CA ALA A 100 61.98 -22.69 20.96
C ALA A 100 61.07 -23.06 19.78
N VAL A 101 61.39 -24.20 19.17
CA VAL A 101 60.48 -25.30 18.83
C VAL A 101 59.10 -24.91 18.28
N VAL A 102 58.92 -25.21 16.99
CA VAL A 102 57.63 -25.50 16.36
C VAL A 102 56.96 -26.63 17.13
N ALA A 103 56.15 -26.29 18.13
CA ALA A 103 55.24 -27.23 18.77
C ALA A 103 54.04 -27.41 17.85
N THR A 104 54.01 -28.54 17.14
CA THR A 104 52.75 -29.19 16.77
C THR A 104 52.03 -29.56 18.05
N GLU A 105 51.37 -28.59 18.68
CA GLU A 105 50.51 -28.85 19.83
C GLU A 105 49.21 -29.42 19.26
N SER A 106 49.11 -30.75 19.32
CA SER A 106 47.88 -31.50 19.06
C SER A 106 46.75 -30.84 19.84
N LEU A 107 45.85 -30.14 19.14
CA LEU A 107 44.59 -29.69 19.73
C LEU A 107 43.92 -30.91 20.38
N ASN A 108 43.46 -30.75 21.62
CA ASN A 108 42.71 -31.80 22.30
C ASN A 108 41.49 -32.12 21.43
N PRO A 109 41.13 -33.40 21.19
CA PRO A 109 39.98 -33.78 20.35
C PRO A 109 38.63 -33.17 20.75
N GLN A 110 38.55 -32.54 21.92
CA GLN A 110 37.41 -31.76 22.37
C GLN A 110 37.43 -30.33 21.80
N ASP A 111 38.58 -29.66 21.82
CA ASP A 111 38.76 -28.31 21.29
C ASP A 111 38.59 -28.27 19.76
N GLU A 112 38.99 -29.34 19.05
CA GLU A 112 38.76 -29.47 17.60
C GLU A 112 37.26 -29.58 17.24
N LYS A 113 36.47 -30.25 18.10
CA LYS A 113 35.02 -30.40 17.90
C LYS A 113 34.30 -29.09 18.18
N GLU A 114 34.68 -28.39 19.25
CA GLU A 114 34.13 -27.07 19.58
C GLU A 114 34.46 -26.07 18.47
N ALA A 115 35.67 -26.09 17.92
CA ALA A 115 36.04 -25.27 16.77
C ALA A 115 35.20 -25.60 15.51
N MET A 116 34.92 -26.88 15.24
CA MET A 116 34.03 -27.28 14.15
C MET A 116 32.58 -26.85 14.37
N GLU A 117 32.06 -26.96 15.59
CA GLU A 117 30.71 -26.52 15.93
C GLU A 117 30.55 -25.00 15.76
N ILE A 118 31.54 -24.21 16.19
CA ILE A 118 31.58 -22.76 15.97
C ILE A 118 31.57 -22.43 14.47
N LEU A 119 32.36 -23.14 13.65
CA LEU A 119 32.37 -22.95 12.21
C LEU A 119 31.01 -23.29 11.56
N ASP A 120 30.35 -24.35 12.03
CA ASP A 120 29.02 -24.73 11.55
C ASP A 120 27.94 -23.73 11.98
N GLU A 121 28.03 -23.19 13.18
CA GLU A 121 27.17 -22.09 13.62
C GLU A 121 27.38 -20.83 12.79
N MET A 122 28.62 -20.45 12.49
CA MET A 122 28.93 -19.33 11.61
C MET A 122 28.38 -19.57 10.20
N ARG A 123 28.58 -20.78 9.63
CA ARG A 123 27.97 -21.15 8.34
C ARG A 123 26.45 -21.06 8.37
N LYS A 124 25.80 -21.45 9.47
CA LYS A 124 24.34 -21.34 9.63
C LYS A 124 23.90 -19.88 9.72
N LYS A 125 24.63 -19.01 10.43
CA LYS A 125 24.31 -17.56 10.51
C LYS A 125 24.47 -16.89 9.15
N ILE A 126 25.58 -17.15 8.45
CA ILE A 126 25.84 -16.63 7.09
C ILE A 126 24.75 -17.09 6.11
N LYS A 127 24.39 -18.38 6.11
CA LYS A 127 23.30 -18.88 5.24
C LYS A 127 21.94 -18.26 5.54
N LYS A 128 21.66 -17.91 6.80
CA LYS A 128 20.41 -17.24 7.18
C LYS A 128 20.43 -15.78 6.71
N GLU A 129 21.52 -15.06 6.94
CA GLU A 129 21.69 -13.68 6.49
C GLU A 129 21.67 -13.58 4.94
N ASP A 130 22.32 -14.49 4.22
CA ASP A 130 22.26 -14.57 2.76
C ASP A 130 20.84 -14.83 2.24
N ALA A 131 20.06 -15.65 2.93
CA ALA A 131 18.67 -15.91 2.57
C ALA A 131 17.76 -14.70 2.85
N GLU A 132 18.00 -13.96 3.92
CA GLU A 132 17.25 -12.75 4.28
C GLU A 132 17.59 -11.60 3.33
N THR A 133 18.85 -11.42 2.98
CA THR A 133 19.27 -10.43 1.97
C THR A 133 18.71 -10.74 0.58
N LEU A 134 18.69 -12.02 0.18
CA LEU A 134 18.02 -12.45 -1.06
C LEU A 134 16.52 -12.17 -1.04
N LYS A 135 15.84 -12.42 0.08
CA LYS A 135 14.41 -12.10 0.22
C LYS A 135 14.15 -10.59 0.12
N LEU A 136 14.97 -9.77 0.78
CA LEU A 136 14.87 -8.30 0.69
C LEU A 136 15.10 -7.80 -0.74
N GLN A 137 16.07 -8.38 -1.46
CA GLN A 137 16.31 -8.04 -2.86
C GLN A 137 15.17 -8.49 -3.78
N GLN A 138 14.59 -9.67 -3.56
CA GLN A 138 13.43 -10.15 -4.31
C GLN A 138 12.22 -9.24 -4.05
N GLU A 139 11.95 -8.90 -2.80
CA GLU A 139 10.88 -8.00 -2.41
C GLU A 139 11.05 -6.59 -3.02
N ALA A 140 12.29 -6.07 -3.04
CA ALA A 140 12.60 -4.81 -3.71
C ALA A 140 12.31 -4.87 -5.22
N LYS A 141 12.69 -5.98 -5.89
CA LYS A 141 12.40 -6.20 -7.32
C LYS A 141 10.91 -6.33 -7.60
N GLU A 142 10.16 -7.04 -6.77
CA GLU A 142 8.69 -7.16 -6.88
C GLU A 142 7.98 -5.81 -6.67
N LEU A 143 8.56 -4.93 -5.86
CA LEU A 143 8.08 -3.57 -5.66
C LEU A 143 8.57 -2.58 -6.74
N GLY A 144 9.37 -3.05 -7.70
CA GLY A 144 9.90 -2.23 -8.81
C GLY A 144 11.02 -1.27 -8.40
N ILE A 145 11.70 -1.53 -7.29
CA ILE A 145 12.81 -0.73 -6.79
C ILE A 145 14.09 -1.22 -7.43
N SER A 146 14.80 -0.35 -8.13
CA SER A 146 16.11 -0.68 -8.66
C SER A 146 17.12 -0.75 -7.52
N THR A 147 17.53 -1.96 -7.14
CA THR A 147 18.54 -2.17 -6.08
C THR A 147 19.94 -1.72 -6.51
N SER A 148 20.13 -1.28 -7.76
CA SER A 148 21.41 -0.79 -8.30
C SER A 148 21.79 0.61 -7.83
N GLU A 149 20.84 1.38 -7.31
CA GLU A 149 21.06 2.78 -6.88
C GLU A 149 21.23 2.91 -5.36
N ALA A 150 20.88 1.86 -4.61
CA ALA A 150 21.00 1.87 -3.16
C ALA A 150 22.43 1.51 -2.72
N SER A 151 22.99 2.31 -1.82
CA SER A 151 24.37 2.15 -1.36
C SER A 151 24.48 1.16 -0.20
N SER A 152 23.35 0.76 0.40
CA SER A 152 23.30 -0.14 1.56
C SER A 152 22.00 -0.95 1.64
N LEU A 153 22.05 -2.11 2.32
CA LEU A 153 20.88 -2.96 2.57
C LEU A 153 19.79 -2.21 3.36
N ALA A 154 20.19 -1.33 4.29
CA ALA A 154 19.28 -0.51 5.07
C ALA A 154 18.51 0.50 4.21
N GLU A 155 19.13 1.03 3.16
CA GLU A 155 18.49 1.93 2.20
C GLU A 155 17.48 1.19 1.32
N ILE A 156 17.80 -0.04 0.89
CA ILE A 156 16.87 -0.91 0.16
C ILE A 156 15.66 -1.24 1.03
N GLU A 157 15.87 -1.62 2.30
CA GLU A 157 14.78 -1.92 3.24
C GLU A 157 13.90 -0.69 3.51
N ALA A 158 14.50 0.50 3.63
CA ALA A 158 13.77 1.76 3.78
C ALA A 158 12.95 2.11 2.52
N MET A 159 13.50 1.91 1.33
CA MET A 159 12.78 2.10 0.07
C MET A 159 11.63 1.10 -0.10
N VAL A 160 11.87 -0.17 0.24
CA VAL A 160 10.88 -1.25 0.27
C VAL A 160 9.74 -0.92 1.23
N LYS A 161 10.07 -0.49 2.45
CA LYS A 161 9.09 -0.08 3.46
C LYS A 161 8.32 1.17 3.04
N ALA A 162 8.98 2.15 2.41
CA ALA A 162 8.33 3.34 1.87
C ALA A 162 7.38 3.01 0.71
N LYS A 163 7.79 2.13 -0.22
CA LYS A 163 6.94 1.64 -1.32
C LYS A 163 5.78 0.77 -0.85
N LYS A 164 6.00 -0.08 0.17
CA LYS A 164 4.93 -0.81 0.84
C LYS A 164 3.97 0.13 1.54
N ALA A 165 4.45 1.16 2.22
CA ALA A 165 3.61 2.19 2.84
C ALA A 165 2.87 3.04 1.80
N GLU A 166 3.46 3.29 0.63
CA GLU A 166 2.80 3.95 -0.51
C GLU A 166 1.68 3.08 -1.10
N LYS A 167 1.92 1.78 -1.32
CA LYS A 167 0.90 0.83 -1.79
C LYS A 167 -0.17 0.51 -0.73
N ALA A 168 0.19 0.58 0.56
CA ALA A 168 -0.71 0.33 1.68
C ALA A 168 -1.47 1.58 2.15
N LYS A 169 -1.13 2.79 1.65
CA LYS A 169 -2.00 3.94 1.79
C LYS A 169 -3.35 3.57 1.18
N PRO A 170 -4.47 3.77 1.91
CA PRO A 170 -5.78 3.51 1.36
C PRO A 170 -5.91 4.33 0.08
N LYS A 171 -6.37 3.71 -1.03
CA LYS A 171 -6.62 4.33 -2.33
C LYS A 171 -6.97 5.80 -2.12
N THR A 172 -6.04 6.67 -2.50
CA THR A 172 -6.21 8.12 -2.33
C THR A 172 -7.48 8.53 -3.06
N GLU A 173 -8.09 9.65 -2.69
CA GLU A 173 -9.33 10.11 -3.34
C GLU A 173 -9.20 10.14 -4.87
N VAL A 174 -7.99 10.38 -5.37
CA VAL A 174 -7.61 10.28 -6.79
C VAL A 174 -7.84 8.88 -7.37
N GLU A 175 -7.34 7.80 -6.75
CA GLU A 175 -7.56 6.44 -7.26
C GLU A 175 -9.03 5.99 -7.16
N LYS A 176 -9.79 6.49 -6.18
CA LYS A 176 -11.24 6.24 -6.11
C LYS A 176 -11.97 6.98 -7.23
N LEU A 177 -11.61 8.23 -7.48
CA LEU A 177 -12.14 9.02 -8.59
C LEU A 177 -11.77 8.39 -9.94
N GLU A 178 -10.57 7.84 -10.08
CA GLU A 178 -10.17 7.09 -11.28
C GLU A 178 -10.97 5.79 -11.45
N ALA A 179 -11.24 5.06 -10.38
CA ALA A 179 -12.10 3.88 -10.43
C ALA A 179 -13.54 4.25 -10.84
N THR A 180 -14.11 5.30 -10.26
CA THR A 180 -15.44 5.81 -10.64
C THR A 180 -15.45 6.31 -12.09
N ARG A 181 -14.38 6.95 -12.56
CA ARG A 181 -14.23 7.39 -13.94
C ARG A 181 -14.20 6.20 -14.91
N LYS A 182 -13.46 5.14 -14.58
CA LYS A 182 -13.42 3.91 -15.38
C LYS A 182 -14.79 3.24 -15.43
N GLU A 183 -15.46 3.09 -14.30
CA GLU A 183 -16.80 2.52 -14.24
C GLU A 183 -17.82 3.34 -15.06
N ALA A 184 -17.72 4.68 -15.02
CA ALA A 184 -18.55 5.55 -15.84
C ALA A 184 -18.29 5.37 -17.35
N LEU A 185 -17.03 5.20 -17.75
CA LEU A 185 -16.67 4.94 -19.15
C LEU A 185 -17.14 3.55 -19.61
N GLU A 186 -17.07 2.54 -18.75
CA GLU A 186 -17.60 1.20 -19.05
C GLU A 186 -19.13 1.22 -19.23
N LYS A 187 -19.84 1.98 -18.40
CA LYS A 187 -21.28 2.20 -18.57
C LYS A 187 -21.58 2.93 -19.88
N LEU A 188 -20.80 3.95 -20.23
CA LEU A 188 -20.95 4.66 -21.50
C LEU A 188 -20.76 3.71 -22.70
N ASP A 189 -19.69 2.90 -22.70
CA ASP A 189 -19.43 1.91 -23.75
C ASP A 189 -20.53 0.84 -23.83
N PHE A 190 -21.07 0.42 -22.68
CA PHE A 190 -22.23 -0.47 -22.64
C PHE A 190 -23.45 0.16 -23.34
N TYR A 191 -23.80 1.41 -23.02
CA TYR A 191 -24.93 2.09 -23.68
C TYR A 191 -24.68 2.27 -25.18
N GLU A 192 -23.47 2.65 -25.60
CA GLU A 192 -23.14 2.73 -27.02
C GLU A 192 -23.26 1.38 -27.72
N ARG A 193 -22.84 0.29 -27.06
CA ARG A 193 -22.97 -1.06 -27.61
C ARG A 193 -24.43 -1.48 -27.75
N VAL A 194 -25.27 -1.17 -26.75
CA VAL A 194 -26.71 -1.44 -26.81
C VAL A 194 -27.36 -0.65 -27.94
N VAL A 195 -27.06 0.65 -28.06
CA VAL A 195 -27.57 1.50 -29.15
C VAL A 195 -27.15 0.97 -30.52
N ARG A 196 -25.88 0.60 -30.70
CA ARG A 196 -25.40 -0.03 -31.95
C ARG A 196 -26.04 -1.39 -32.22
N SER A 197 -26.41 -2.15 -31.18
CA SER A 197 -27.12 -3.41 -31.33
C SER A 197 -28.55 -3.19 -31.79
N VAL A 198 -29.28 -2.28 -31.13
CA VAL A 198 -30.65 -1.92 -31.49
C VAL A 198 -30.71 -1.39 -32.91
N ALA A 199 -29.78 -0.51 -33.31
CA ALA A 199 -29.72 0.00 -34.68
C ALA A 199 -29.47 -1.10 -35.74
N ARG A 200 -28.76 -2.20 -35.38
CA ARG A 200 -28.60 -3.35 -36.28
C ARG A 200 -29.85 -4.20 -36.36
N GLU A 201 -30.49 -4.47 -35.23
CA GLU A 201 -31.78 -5.17 -35.18
C GLU A 201 -32.85 -4.41 -35.98
N GLU A 202 -32.95 -3.09 -35.84
CA GLU A 202 -33.86 -2.25 -36.63
C GLU A 202 -33.56 -2.32 -38.13
N ALA A 203 -32.28 -2.36 -38.53
CA ALA A 203 -31.90 -2.50 -39.93
C ALA A 203 -32.23 -3.90 -40.50
N GLU A 204 -32.02 -4.96 -39.72
CA GLU A 204 -32.39 -6.33 -40.10
C GLU A 204 -33.91 -6.48 -40.22
N VAL A 205 -34.66 -5.96 -39.23
CA VAL A 205 -36.13 -5.93 -39.25
C VAL A 205 -36.66 -5.14 -40.45
N ALA A 206 -36.09 -3.97 -40.73
CA ALA A 206 -36.42 -3.20 -41.94
C ALA A 206 -36.13 -3.98 -43.22
N GLY A 207 -35.02 -4.73 -43.26
CA GLY A 207 -34.70 -5.63 -44.36
C GLY A 207 -35.72 -6.77 -44.53
N TYR A 208 -36.22 -7.36 -43.44
CA TYR A 208 -37.29 -8.36 -43.49
C TYR A 208 -38.58 -7.79 -44.09
N TYR A 209 -39.00 -6.60 -43.67
CA TYR A 209 -40.20 -5.95 -44.22
C TYR A 209 -40.04 -5.61 -45.71
N GLN A 210 -38.86 -5.16 -46.14
CA GLN A 210 -38.55 -4.95 -47.56
C GLN A 210 -38.64 -6.24 -48.38
N ILE A 211 -38.21 -7.37 -47.84
CA ILE A 211 -38.28 -8.67 -48.53
C ILE A 211 -39.72 -9.20 -48.59
N MET A 212 -40.57 -8.85 -47.62
CA MET A 212 -41.97 -9.28 -47.57
C MET A 212 -42.92 -8.41 -48.43
N ASP A 213 -42.42 -7.36 -49.09
CA ASP A 213 -43.24 -6.34 -49.80
C ASP A 213 -44.42 -5.83 -48.93
N GLU A 214 -44.28 -5.91 -47.60
CA GLU A 214 -45.24 -5.35 -46.66
C GLU A 214 -44.85 -3.90 -46.41
N ASP A 215 -45.59 -2.97 -47.03
CA ASP A 215 -45.47 -1.54 -46.76
C ASP A 215 -45.49 -1.30 -45.24
N ILE A 216 -44.42 -0.71 -44.71
CA ILE A 216 -44.28 -0.32 -43.31
C ILE A 216 -45.33 0.77 -43.02
N LYS A 217 -46.56 0.36 -42.68
CA LYS A 217 -47.57 1.24 -42.08
C LYS A 217 -47.27 1.38 -40.59
N THR A 218 -46.17 2.03 -40.26
CA THR A 218 -45.91 2.61 -38.94
C THR A 218 -45.51 4.06 -39.12
N THR A 219 -46.52 4.87 -39.40
CA THR A 219 -46.51 6.32 -39.15
C THR A 219 -47.68 6.63 -38.22
N GLU A 220 -47.43 7.45 -37.20
CA GLU A 220 -48.36 8.02 -36.19
C GLU A 220 -48.41 7.42 -34.77
N ALA A 221 -47.30 6.94 -34.24
CA ALA A 221 -47.07 7.06 -32.80
C ALA A 221 -45.57 7.19 -32.55
N ILE A 222 -45.15 8.19 -31.78
CA ILE A 222 -43.75 8.50 -31.41
C ILE A 222 -43.04 9.50 -32.37
N GLU A 223 -43.75 10.55 -32.80
CA GLU A 223 -43.10 11.79 -33.28
C GLU A 223 -43.39 12.99 -32.34
N GLU A 224 -43.68 12.74 -31.07
CA GLU A 224 -43.88 13.80 -30.06
C GLU A 224 -43.00 13.56 -28.82
N ALA A 225 -41.68 13.60 -29.03
CA ALA A 225 -40.72 13.77 -27.94
C ALA A 225 -39.39 14.35 -28.47
N THR A 226 -39.47 15.39 -29.30
CA THR A 226 -38.31 16.27 -29.49
C THR A 226 -38.23 17.25 -28.32
N PRO A 227 -37.07 17.39 -27.64
CA PRO A 227 -36.93 18.41 -26.61
C PRO A 227 -36.99 19.78 -27.27
N VAL A 228 -37.95 20.60 -26.84
CA VAL A 228 -38.07 22.01 -27.20
C VAL A 228 -36.79 22.72 -26.77
N VAL A 229 -35.93 23.04 -27.74
CA VAL A 229 -34.80 23.94 -27.55
C VAL A 229 -35.33 25.37 -27.67
N GLU A 230 -35.37 26.09 -26.55
CA GLU A 230 -35.66 27.54 -26.54
C GLU A 230 -34.58 28.30 -27.33
N PRO A 231 -34.94 29.26 -28.21
CA PRO A 231 -33.95 30.14 -28.81
C PRO A 231 -33.51 31.18 -27.77
N VAL A 232 -32.24 31.10 -27.36
CA VAL A 232 -31.55 32.19 -26.67
C VAL A 232 -31.46 33.37 -27.64
N GLN A 233 -32.19 34.45 -27.35
CA GLN A 233 -31.99 35.74 -27.99
C GLN A 233 -30.60 36.27 -27.63
N GLN A 234 -29.86 36.69 -28.66
CA GLN A 234 -28.62 37.45 -28.55
C GLN A 234 -28.83 38.82 -27.92
#